data_AF-A0A7C7JPJ9-F1
#
_entry.id   AF-A0A7C7JPJ9-F1
#
_cell.length_a   1.000
_cell.length_b   1.000
_cell.length_c   1.000
_cell.angle_alpha   90.00
_cell.angle_beta   90.00
_cell.angle_gamma   90.00
#
_symmetry.space_group_name_H-M   'P 1'
#
loop_
_entity.id
_entity.type
_entity.pdbx_description
1 polymer ?
#
loop_
_entity_poly.entity_id
_entity_poly.type
_entity_poly.pdbx_seq_one_letter_code
_entity_poly.pdbx_strand_id
1 'polypeptide(L)'
;ATNGTLKMLYDNRMYPQAVELGRRVFFVWRGENGYPFVNSYDPATRSLGQAHMLLSGHDDSINRTRYKKDHHFAPVIWADADGHLHTLFGCHRTPGLHLVSTKPKDHSRWQLGTQIAPSISYPKVHHIYEGKTLIYYRDDGHLGFWQYRITGDHGETWEVRDQPLVDMNATPQDGVMASHAGSYHTTRVSADGKTLHVAFIWKMENELPNKRYGRTLHDHTRRHNLYYLKLNLPSGKAYNFEGRELTLPVNKGQADRHCLVWDTQERVAAVGPSICLDQKGNPVMSLPVSEDTPHACTFYLVRRENNQWTKTPITKTSHPFNSSHLHHNADGSIQAWLITGQGESVAED
;
A
#
# COMPACT_ATOMS: atom_id res chain seq x y z
N ALA A 1 -2.56 -2.78 22.11
CA ALA A 1 -1.97 -1.46 22.41
C ALA A 1 -3.08 -0.56 22.94
N THR A 2 -3.04 -0.18 24.21
CA THR A 2 -4.10 0.61 24.87
C THR A 2 -4.31 2.00 24.27
N ASN A 3 -3.34 2.50 23.50
CA ASN A 3 -3.38 3.79 22.79
C ASN A 3 -2.96 3.69 21.30
N GLY A 4 -2.82 2.48 20.76
CA GLY A 4 -2.47 2.25 19.35
C GLY A 4 -3.74 2.07 18.53
N THR A 5 -3.91 2.82 17.44
CA THR A 5 -5.13 2.70 16.65
C THR A 5 -5.24 1.40 15.87
N LEU A 6 -6.47 0.90 15.77
CA LEU A 6 -6.87 -0.33 15.06
C LEU A 6 -6.39 -0.39 13.59
N LYS A 7 -6.29 0.76 12.91
CA LYS A 7 -5.92 0.89 11.49
C LYS A 7 -4.49 1.43 11.34
N MET A 8 -3.77 0.98 10.30
CA MET A 8 -2.44 1.47 9.85
C MET A 8 -1.19 0.98 10.61
N LEU A 9 -1.31 -0.01 11.51
CA LEU A 9 -0.12 -0.71 12.05
C LEU A 9 0.37 -1.84 11.12
N TYR A 10 -0.57 -2.61 10.56
CA TYR A 10 -0.31 -3.72 9.63
C TYR A 10 -1.00 -3.52 8.29
N ASP A 11 -1.29 -2.27 7.92
CA ASP A 11 -2.09 -1.95 6.75
C ASP A 11 -1.26 -2.03 5.47
N ASN A 12 -1.69 -2.89 4.55
CA ASN A 12 -0.98 -3.11 3.30
C ASN A 12 -1.14 -1.95 2.31
N ARG A 13 -1.86 -0.87 2.61
CA ARG A 13 -2.00 0.27 1.71
C ARG A 13 -0.84 1.25 1.81
N MET A 14 -0.05 1.27 2.89
CA MET A 14 1.15 2.11 2.99
C MET A 14 2.28 1.34 3.69
N TYR A 15 3.54 1.56 3.31
CA TYR A 15 4.72 0.86 3.85
C TYR A 15 6.02 1.43 3.25
N PRO A 16 7.21 1.15 3.80
CA PRO A 16 7.51 0.29 4.96
C PRO A 16 7.20 0.97 6.29
N GLN A 17 6.80 0.20 7.30
CA GLN A 17 6.78 0.64 8.70
C GLN A 17 8.08 0.32 9.42
N ALA A 18 8.97 -0.48 8.82
CA ALA A 18 10.27 -0.81 9.35
C ALA A 18 11.28 -0.99 8.22
N VAL A 19 12.53 -0.67 8.51
CA VAL A 19 13.68 -0.84 7.62
C VAL A 19 14.85 -1.44 8.40
N GLU A 20 15.51 -2.42 7.81
CA GLU A 20 16.78 -2.93 8.31
C GLU A 20 17.91 -2.05 7.77
N LEU A 21 18.79 -1.60 8.67
CA LEU A 21 19.95 -0.80 8.30
C LEU A 21 21.15 -1.16 9.19
N GLY A 22 22.15 -1.81 8.58
CA GLY A 22 23.26 -2.40 9.32
C GLY A 22 22.77 -3.59 10.17
N ARG A 23 22.99 -3.53 11.50
CA ARG A 23 22.56 -4.60 12.43
C ARG A 23 21.27 -4.27 13.17
N ARG A 24 20.62 -3.15 12.84
CA ARG A 24 19.44 -2.65 13.54
C ARG A 24 18.24 -2.63 12.62
N VAL A 25 17.07 -2.81 13.21
CA VAL A 25 15.78 -2.55 12.57
C VAL A 25 15.28 -1.23 13.13
N PHE A 26 15.02 -0.25 12.26
CA PHE A 26 14.36 0.99 12.63
C PHE A 26 12.90 0.87 12.24
N PHE A 27 12.00 1.31 13.10
CA PHE A 27 10.56 1.17 12.86
C PHE A 27 9.80 2.38 13.36
N VAL A 28 8.69 2.66 12.68
CA VAL A 28 7.82 3.80 12.93
C VAL A 28 6.40 3.32 13.19
N TRP A 29 5.67 4.07 14.01
CA TRP A 29 4.27 3.78 14.27
C TRP A 29 3.48 5.05 14.60
N ARG A 30 2.16 4.93 14.46
CA ARG A 30 1.21 5.91 14.99
C ARG A 30 0.99 5.61 16.47
N GLY A 31 1.57 6.44 17.33
CA GLY A 31 1.52 6.30 18.78
C GLY A 31 0.36 7.06 19.42
N GLU A 32 0.57 7.45 20.68
CA GLU A 32 -0.41 8.19 21.47
C GLU A 32 -0.86 9.47 20.77
N ASN A 33 -2.16 9.80 20.89
CA ASN A 33 -2.77 10.95 20.22
C ASN A 33 -2.62 10.94 18.69
N GLY A 34 -2.29 9.81 18.08
CA GLY A 34 -2.08 9.69 16.65
C GLY A 34 -0.79 10.30 16.13
N TYR A 35 0.13 10.66 17.02
CA TYR A 35 1.41 11.23 16.62
C TYR A 35 2.37 10.15 16.10
N PRO A 36 3.25 10.50 15.14
CA PRO A 36 4.24 9.58 14.59
C PRO A 36 5.42 9.42 15.55
N PHE A 37 5.82 8.18 15.79
CA PHE A 37 6.97 7.82 16.60
C PHE A 37 7.95 6.96 15.80
N VAL A 38 9.21 6.97 16.24
CA VAL A 38 10.29 6.13 15.74
C VAL A 38 11.02 5.47 16.90
N ASN A 39 11.54 4.26 16.67
CA ASN A 39 12.48 3.58 17.55
C ASN A 39 13.34 2.63 16.71
N SER A 40 14.27 1.94 17.38
CA SER A 40 15.12 0.91 16.82
C SER A 40 15.05 -0.36 17.68
N TYR A 41 15.35 -1.48 17.06
CA TYR A 41 15.49 -2.79 17.69
C TYR A 41 16.82 -3.41 17.23
N ASP A 42 17.57 -3.96 18.17
CA ASP A 42 18.75 -4.77 17.89
C ASP A 42 18.38 -6.25 18.00
N PRO A 43 18.32 -7.00 16.88
CA PRO A 43 17.96 -8.41 16.89
C PRO A 43 18.97 -9.31 17.63
N ALA A 44 20.23 -8.89 17.74
CA ALA A 44 21.28 -9.68 18.39
C ALA A 44 21.16 -9.64 19.92
N THR A 45 20.87 -8.45 20.47
CA THR A 45 20.70 -8.27 21.93
C THR A 45 19.24 -8.35 22.37
N ARG A 46 18.29 -8.34 21.42
CA ARG A 46 16.85 -8.27 21.66
C ARG A 46 16.42 -7.03 22.46
N SER A 47 17.14 -5.93 22.30
CA SER A 47 16.87 -4.68 23.02
C SER A 47 16.23 -3.62 22.12
N LEU A 48 15.25 -2.90 22.66
CA LEU A 48 14.74 -1.68 22.07
C LEU A 48 15.68 -0.51 22.37
N GLY A 49 15.77 0.43 21.43
CA GLY A 49 16.32 1.76 21.69
C GLY A 49 15.33 2.65 22.44
N GLN A 50 15.63 3.95 22.45
CA GLN A 50 14.73 4.97 22.98
C GLN A 50 13.71 5.39 21.91
N ALA A 51 12.42 5.44 22.27
CA ALA A 51 11.39 5.94 21.38
C ALA A 51 11.41 7.48 21.32
N HIS A 52 11.20 8.06 20.13
CA HIS A 52 11.08 9.50 19.92
C HIS A 52 9.82 9.84 19.13
N MET A 53 9.15 10.94 19.50
CA MET A 53 8.08 11.51 18.68
C MET A 53 8.72 12.30 17.53
N LEU A 54 8.39 11.94 16.30
CA LEU A 54 8.98 12.53 15.07
C LEU A 54 8.60 14.00 14.87
N LEU A 55 7.54 14.49 15.53
CA LEU A 55 7.09 15.88 15.44
C LEU A 55 7.85 16.84 16.36
N SER A 56 8.76 16.37 17.21
CA SER A 56 9.46 17.23 18.16
C SER A 56 10.21 18.36 17.43
N GLY A 57 9.81 19.61 17.65
CA GLY A 57 10.37 20.78 16.97
C GLY A 57 9.65 21.18 15.68
N HIS A 58 8.60 20.43 15.30
CA HIS A 58 7.73 20.67 14.15
C HIS A 58 6.25 20.69 14.54
N ASP A 59 5.94 20.79 15.84
CA ASP A 59 4.60 20.68 16.42
C ASP A 59 3.59 21.69 15.85
N ASP A 60 4.06 22.85 15.41
CA ASP A 60 3.24 23.95 14.88
C ASP A 60 3.01 23.84 13.36
N SER A 61 3.74 22.95 12.68
CA SER A 61 3.56 22.70 11.23
C SER A 61 2.40 21.74 10.93
N ILE A 62 1.64 21.30 11.95
CA ILE A 62 0.60 20.29 11.78
C ILE A 62 -0.76 20.70 12.35
N ASN A 63 -1.83 20.17 11.73
CA ASN A 63 -3.16 20.20 12.31
C ASN A 63 -3.31 19.07 13.36
N ARG A 64 -3.10 19.39 14.64
CA ARG A 64 -3.15 18.43 15.76
C ARG A 64 -4.48 17.66 15.84
N THR A 65 -5.60 18.33 15.58
CA THR A 65 -6.93 17.70 15.57
C THR A 65 -7.02 16.61 14.51
N ARG A 66 -6.45 16.87 13.33
CA ARG A 66 -6.43 15.91 12.23
C ARG A 66 -5.54 14.71 12.54
N TYR A 67 -4.34 14.91 13.07
CA TYR A 67 -3.45 13.81 13.48
C TYR A 67 -4.11 12.85 14.48
N LYS A 68 -4.87 13.38 15.45
CA LYS A 68 -5.61 12.58 16.43
C LYS A 68 -6.67 11.67 15.81
N LYS A 69 -7.33 12.10 14.74
CA LYS A 69 -8.50 11.42 14.16
C LYS A 69 -8.20 10.64 12.87
N ASP A 70 -7.23 11.08 12.08
CA ASP A 70 -6.96 10.55 10.76
C ASP A 70 -5.90 9.45 10.83
N HIS A 71 -6.34 8.19 10.70
CA HIS A 71 -5.43 7.04 10.74
C HIS A 71 -4.48 7.01 9.54
N HIS A 72 -4.84 7.65 8.41
CA HIS A 72 -3.99 7.73 7.22
C HIS A 72 -2.68 8.49 7.44
N PHE A 73 -2.57 9.24 8.54
CA PHE A 73 -1.38 10.00 8.87
C PHE A 73 -0.24 9.16 9.47
N ALA A 74 -0.39 7.83 9.51
CA ALA A 74 0.64 6.92 9.97
C ALA A 74 1.96 7.08 9.17
N PRO A 75 3.11 6.92 9.82
CA PRO A 75 4.42 7.07 9.19
C PRO A 75 4.84 5.85 8.36
N VAL A 76 5.63 6.12 7.31
CA VAL A 76 6.48 5.14 6.63
C VAL A 76 7.96 5.53 6.77
N ILE A 77 8.86 4.56 6.73
CA ILE A 77 10.31 4.75 6.92
C ILE A 77 11.12 4.00 5.85
N TRP A 78 12.24 4.59 5.40
CA TRP A 78 13.25 3.95 4.55
C TRP A 78 14.64 4.47 4.90
N ALA A 79 15.69 3.91 4.29
CA ALA A 79 17.07 4.36 4.44
C ALA A 79 17.68 4.66 3.07
N ASP A 80 18.40 5.76 2.90
CA ASP A 80 19.13 6.02 1.66
C ASP A 80 20.45 5.23 1.58
N ALA A 81 21.19 5.39 0.48
CA ALA A 81 22.45 4.71 0.25
C ALA A 81 23.58 5.18 1.20
N ASP A 82 23.49 6.40 1.72
CA ASP A 82 24.44 6.96 2.70
C ASP A 82 24.09 6.52 4.14
N GLY A 83 22.97 5.83 4.30
CA GLY A 83 22.48 5.29 5.56
C GLY A 83 21.72 6.32 6.40
N HIS A 84 21.32 7.46 5.85
CA HIS A 84 20.35 8.33 6.51
C HIS A 84 18.97 7.66 6.45
N LEU A 85 18.25 7.76 7.56
CA LEU A 85 16.86 7.35 7.65
C LEU A 85 15.98 8.47 7.14
N HIS A 86 14.93 8.11 6.41
CA HIS A 86 13.89 9.02 5.97
C HIS A 86 12.54 8.54 6.50
N THR A 87 11.66 9.47 6.83
CA THR A 87 10.29 9.16 7.21
C THR A 87 9.31 10.14 6.57
N LEU A 88 8.14 9.64 6.22
CA LEU A 88 7.04 10.43 5.67
C LEU A 88 5.76 10.09 6.41
N PHE A 89 5.06 11.10 6.90
CA PHE A 89 3.80 10.96 7.62
C PHE A 89 2.86 12.14 7.37
N GLY A 90 1.62 12.03 7.84
CA GLY A 90 0.65 13.11 7.65
C GLY A 90 0.07 13.18 6.23
N CYS A 91 0.10 12.08 5.48
CA CYS A 91 -0.34 12.00 4.08
C CYS A 91 -1.80 11.53 3.96
N HIS A 92 -2.70 12.45 3.66
CA HIS A 92 -4.05 12.13 3.18
C HIS A 92 -4.58 13.36 2.41
N ARG A 93 -4.35 13.38 1.09
CA ARG A 93 -4.59 14.58 0.24
C ARG A 93 -3.79 15.79 0.72
N THR A 94 -2.55 15.52 1.15
CA THR A 94 -1.61 16.49 1.72
C THR A 94 -0.20 16.10 1.31
N PRO A 95 0.77 17.03 1.27
CA PRO A 95 2.16 16.68 0.98
C PRO A 95 2.76 15.76 2.06
N GLY A 96 2.23 15.80 3.28
CA GLY A 96 2.83 15.18 4.45
C GLY A 96 4.03 15.97 4.94
N LEU A 97 4.72 15.42 5.94
CA LEU A 97 6.00 15.93 6.45
C LEU A 97 7.09 14.89 6.17
N HIS A 98 8.05 15.24 5.32
CA HIS A 98 9.22 14.42 5.03
C HIS A 98 10.35 14.86 5.95
N LEU A 99 10.87 13.92 6.75
CA LEU A 99 12.01 14.15 7.62
C LEU A 99 13.16 13.21 7.25
N VAL A 100 14.39 13.73 7.36
CA VAL A 100 15.63 12.98 7.14
C VAL A 100 16.47 13.03 8.41
N SER A 101 17.03 11.90 8.83
CA SER A 101 17.91 11.87 9.99
C SER A 101 19.14 12.75 9.74
N THR A 102 19.60 13.49 10.73
CA THR A 102 20.79 14.35 10.59
C THR A 102 22.10 13.56 10.51
N LYS A 103 22.10 12.28 10.91
CA LYS A 103 23.25 11.39 10.88
C LYS A 103 22.84 10.00 10.38
N PRO A 104 23.72 9.29 9.65
CA PRO A 104 23.44 7.92 9.26
C PRO A 104 23.19 7.01 10.45
N LYS A 105 22.23 6.08 10.31
CA LYS A 105 21.92 5.02 11.30
C LYS A 105 21.51 5.56 12.68
N ASP A 106 21.00 6.78 12.73
CA ASP A 106 20.61 7.48 13.96
C ASP A 106 19.20 8.06 13.80
N HIS A 107 18.27 7.68 14.69
CA HIS A 107 16.88 8.16 14.67
C HIS A 107 16.62 9.26 15.72
N SER A 108 17.65 9.76 16.41
CA SER A 108 17.49 10.70 17.52
C SER A 108 17.27 12.15 17.09
N ARG A 109 17.69 12.53 15.87
CA ARG A 109 17.61 13.91 15.36
C ARG A 109 17.29 13.93 13.87
N TRP A 110 16.37 14.82 13.51
CA TRP A 110 15.79 14.92 12.17
C TRP A 110 15.85 16.36 11.67
N GLN A 111 15.86 16.51 10.34
CA GLN A 111 15.70 17.77 9.63
C GLN A 111 14.61 17.62 8.56
N LEU A 112 14.06 18.74 8.11
CA LEU A 112 13.10 18.75 7.00
C LEU A 112 13.79 18.28 5.72
N GLY A 113 13.20 17.30 5.04
CA GLY A 113 13.55 16.90 3.69
C GLY A 113 12.72 17.65 2.65
N THR A 114 13.07 17.48 1.38
CA THR A 114 12.32 18.07 0.26
C THR A 114 10.87 17.56 0.25
N GLN A 115 9.92 18.46 -0.04
CA GLN A 115 8.54 18.08 -0.29
C GLN A 115 8.44 17.17 -1.52
N ILE A 116 7.99 15.94 -1.31
CA ILE A 116 7.98 14.91 -2.36
C ILE A 116 6.94 15.21 -3.44
N ALA A 117 5.72 15.57 -3.06
CA ALA A 117 4.60 15.89 -3.96
C ALA A 117 3.57 16.78 -3.21
N PRO A 118 2.71 17.55 -3.90
CA PRO A 118 1.73 18.40 -3.24
C PRO A 118 0.58 17.63 -2.57
N SER A 119 0.30 16.41 -3.03
CA SER A 119 -0.81 15.58 -2.54
C SER A 119 -0.42 14.11 -2.54
N ILE A 120 -0.39 13.51 -1.35
CA ILE A 120 -0.04 12.11 -1.14
C ILE A 120 -1.11 11.48 -0.24
N SER A 121 -1.53 10.28 -0.63
CA SER A 121 -2.19 9.31 0.24
C SER A 121 -1.54 7.95 0.03
N TYR A 122 -1.42 7.15 1.09
CA TYR A 122 -0.96 5.75 1.03
C TYR A 122 0.45 5.56 0.43
N PRO A 123 1.49 6.24 0.96
CA PRO A 123 2.84 6.17 0.41
C PRO A 123 3.41 4.75 0.53
N LYS A 124 4.08 4.31 -0.54
CA LYS A 124 4.80 3.04 -0.61
C LYS A 124 6.20 3.29 -1.13
N VAL A 125 7.21 3.05 -0.33
CA VAL A 125 8.61 3.34 -0.70
C VAL A 125 9.36 2.05 -1.03
N HIS A 126 10.13 2.07 -2.11
CA HIS A 126 10.96 0.94 -2.56
C HIS A 126 12.34 1.40 -2.98
N HIS A 127 13.36 0.62 -2.62
CA HIS A 127 14.63 0.66 -3.34
C HIS A 127 14.47 -0.01 -4.69
N ILE A 128 15.01 0.65 -5.71
CA ILE A 128 14.94 0.21 -7.10
C ILE A 128 16.36 0.18 -7.70
N TYR A 129 16.46 -0.12 -8.99
CA TYR A 129 17.73 -0.20 -9.71
C TYR A 129 18.61 1.05 -9.54
N GLU A 130 19.93 0.88 -9.68
CA GLU A 130 20.93 1.96 -9.62
C GLU A 130 20.91 2.78 -8.30
N GLY A 131 20.53 2.15 -7.19
CA GLY A 131 20.49 2.81 -5.88
C GLY A 131 19.42 3.90 -5.75
N LYS A 132 18.50 3.98 -6.73
CA LYS A 132 17.41 4.95 -6.72
C LYS A 132 16.32 4.53 -5.74
N THR A 133 15.50 5.48 -5.33
CA THR A 133 14.33 5.24 -4.48
C THR A 133 13.06 5.66 -5.21
N LEU A 134 12.04 4.82 -5.14
CA LEU A 134 10.72 5.07 -5.70
C LEU A 134 9.71 5.25 -4.57
N ILE A 135 8.85 6.25 -4.69
CA ILE A 135 7.62 6.37 -3.90
C ILE A 135 6.40 6.23 -4.80
N TYR A 136 5.52 5.29 -4.47
CA TYR A 136 4.23 5.05 -5.12
C TYR A 136 3.10 5.52 -4.22
N TYR A 137 2.18 6.32 -4.73
CA TYR A 137 1.11 6.93 -3.92
C TYR A 137 -0.13 7.24 -4.75
N ARG A 138 -1.24 7.47 -4.03
CA ARG A 138 -2.45 8.03 -4.63
C ARG A 138 -2.41 9.54 -4.50
N ASP A 139 -2.60 10.23 -5.61
CA ASP A 139 -2.86 11.67 -5.62
C ASP A 139 -4.36 11.88 -5.37
N ASP A 140 -4.70 12.79 -4.46
CA ASP A 140 -6.08 13.13 -4.08
C ASP A 140 -6.90 11.98 -3.42
N GLY A 141 -8.23 12.08 -3.46
CA GLY A 141 -9.21 11.28 -2.74
C GLY A 141 -9.51 9.93 -3.39
N HIS A 142 -10.71 9.41 -3.14
CA HIS A 142 -11.08 8.06 -3.60
C HIS A 142 -11.10 7.91 -5.14
N LEU A 143 -11.44 8.97 -5.86
CA LEU A 143 -11.42 9.04 -7.33
C LEU A 143 -10.08 9.54 -7.89
N GLY A 144 -9.10 9.73 -7.01
CA GLY A 144 -7.76 10.16 -7.39
C GLY A 144 -6.97 9.06 -8.09
N PHE A 145 -5.93 9.47 -8.82
CA PHE A 145 -5.08 8.57 -9.60
C PHE A 145 -3.86 8.09 -8.81
N TRP A 146 -3.25 7.01 -9.26
CA TRP A 146 -2.03 6.46 -8.69
C TRP A 146 -0.83 6.74 -9.58
N GLN A 147 0.23 7.23 -8.96
CA GLN A 147 1.47 7.62 -9.63
C GLN A 147 2.69 7.27 -8.77
N TYR A 148 3.87 7.55 -9.31
CA TYR A 148 5.13 7.38 -8.62
C TYR A 148 6.09 8.52 -8.92
N ARG A 149 7.02 8.74 -7.99
CA ARG A 149 8.20 9.59 -8.20
C ARG A 149 9.46 8.80 -7.89
N ILE A 150 10.54 9.14 -8.56
CA ILE A 150 11.85 8.52 -8.38
C ILE A 150 12.84 9.60 -7.97
N THR A 151 13.72 9.28 -7.03
CA THR A 151 14.89 10.08 -6.68
C THR A 151 16.16 9.27 -6.94
N GLY A 152 17.17 9.92 -7.50
CA GLY A 152 18.52 9.39 -7.65
C GLY A 152 19.56 10.11 -6.79
N ASP A 153 19.13 11.06 -5.97
CA ASP A 153 19.95 11.97 -5.16
C ASP A 153 19.46 11.97 -3.70
N HIS A 154 19.15 10.79 -3.18
CA HIS A 154 18.81 10.57 -1.77
C HIS A 154 17.60 11.39 -1.29
N GLY A 155 16.66 11.72 -2.19
CA GLY A 155 15.43 12.41 -1.86
C GLY A 155 15.52 13.94 -1.89
N GLU A 156 16.65 14.50 -2.36
CA GLU A 156 16.82 15.94 -2.60
C GLU A 156 15.92 16.43 -3.73
N THR A 157 15.83 15.67 -4.83
CA THR A 157 14.91 15.92 -5.94
C THR A 157 14.07 14.68 -6.29
N TRP A 158 12.87 14.92 -6.80
CA TRP A 158 11.91 13.87 -7.15
C TRP A 158 11.40 14.07 -8.57
N GLU A 159 11.67 13.12 -9.45
CA GLU A 159 11.24 13.11 -10.83
C GLU A 159 9.70 13.13 -10.93
N VAL A 160 9.18 14.08 -11.71
CA VAL A 160 7.75 14.22 -12.00
C VAL A 160 7.46 13.58 -13.35
N ARG A 161 6.29 12.94 -13.48
CA ARG A 161 5.84 12.34 -14.73
C ARG A 161 4.61 13.08 -15.26
N ASP A 162 4.46 13.12 -16.58
CA ASP A 162 3.37 13.84 -17.24
C ASP A 162 2.01 13.15 -17.11
N GLN A 163 2.00 11.84 -16.87
CA GLN A 163 0.78 11.04 -16.78
C GLN A 163 0.86 10.06 -15.60
N PRO A 164 -0.29 9.81 -14.94
CA PRO A 164 -0.34 8.81 -13.88
C PRO A 164 -0.27 7.39 -14.45
N LEU A 165 0.04 6.42 -13.57
CA LEU A 165 0.09 5.01 -13.96
C LEU A 165 -1.32 4.42 -14.10
N VAL A 166 -2.18 4.70 -13.13
CA VAL A 166 -3.56 4.20 -13.09
C VAL A 166 -4.46 5.33 -12.67
N ASP A 167 -5.49 5.59 -13.47
CA ASP A 167 -6.59 6.47 -13.15
C ASP A 167 -7.86 5.77 -13.61
N MET A 168 -8.49 5.05 -12.68
CA MET A 168 -9.66 4.24 -12.99
C MET A 168 -10.84 5.09 -13.49
N ASN A 169 -10.85 6.40 -13.20
CA ASN A 169 -11.87 7.34 -13.59
C ASN A 169 -11.53 8.13 -14.88
N ALA A 170 -10.32 7.96 -15.43
CA ALA A 170 -9.90 8.64 -16.65
C ALA A 170 -10.75 8.26 -17.87
N THR A 171 -10.83 9.18 -18.83
CA THR A 171 -11.47 8.93 -20.12
C THR A 171 -10.70 7.91 -20.96
N PRO A 172 -11.36 7.16 -21.86
CA PRO A 172 -12.81 6.99 -21.94
C PRO A 172 -13.37 6.21 -20.73
N GLN A 173 -14.54 6.61 -20.24
CA GLN A 173 -15.24 5.95 -19.14
C GLN A 173 -16.13 4.80 -19.65
N ASP A 174 -15.56 3.90 -20.44
CA ASP A 174 -16.26 2.82 -21.16
C ASP A 174 -16.45 1.53 -20.34
N GLY A 175 -15.97 1.51 -19.09
CA GLY A 175 -16.15 0.40 -18.14
C GLY A 175 -17.39 0.51 -17.27
N VAL A 176 -17.79 -0.60 -16.63
CA VAL A 176 -18.92 -0.61 -15.69
C VAL A 176 -18.67 0.39 -14.57
N MET A 177 -19.55 1.39 -14.47
CA MET A 177 -19.49 2.47 -13.47
C MET A 177 -18.14 3.22 -13.47
N ALA A 178 -17.49 3.35 -14.63
CA ALA A 178 -16.16 3.94 -14.75
C ALA A 178 -16.07 5.38 -14.22
N SER A 179 -17.12 6.19 -14.35
CA SER A 179 -17.17 7.60 -13.94
C SER A 179 -17.03 7.85 -12.43
N HIS A 180 -17.02 6.80 -11.61
CA HIS A 180 -16.86 6.86 -10.16
C HIS A 180 -15.95 5.72 -9.67
N ALA A 181 -15.07 5.24 -10.54
CA ALA A 181 -14.15 4.16 -10.25
C ALA A 181 -12.87 4.71 -9.62
N GLY A 182 -12.65 4.35 -8.36
CA GLY A 182 -11.37 4.47 -7.66
C GLY A 182 -10.65 3.13 -7.53
N SER A 183 -9.52 3.12 -6.87
CA SER A 183 -8.77 1.88 -6.58
C SER A 183 -7.91 1.96 -5.32
N TYR A 184 -7.54 0.79 -4.80
CA TYR A 184 -6.57 0.61 -3.72
C TYR A 184 -5.50 -0.38 -4.14
N HIS A 185 -4.25 0.06 -4.04
CA HIS A 185 -3.11 -0.61 -4.66
C HIS A 185 -2.16 -1.13 -3.60
N THR A 186 -1.47 -2.20 -3.95
CA THR A 186 -0.22 -2.66 -3.35
C THR A 186 0.79 -2.98 -4.43
N THR A 187 2.06 -2.98 -4.04
CA THR A 187 3.19 -2.96 -4.95
C THR A 187 4.33 -3.84 -4.45
N ARG A 188 5.10 -4.41 -5.38
CA ARG A 188 6.33 -5.12 -5.09
C ARG A 188 7.33 -4.84 -6.20
N VAL A 189 8.61 -4.67 -5.88
CA VAL A 189 9.65 -4.51 -6.88
C VAL A 189 10.34 -5.85 -7.15
N SER A 190 10.71 -6.10 -8.41
CA SER A 190 11.50 -7.25 -8.83
C SER A 190 12.89 -7.25 -8.17
N ALA A 191 13.53 -8.42 -8.11
CA ALA A 191 14.84 -8.55 -7.46
C ALA A 191 15.93 -7.66 -8.07
N ASP A 192 15.86 -7.36 -9.37
CA ASP A 192 16.78 -6.46 -10.07
C ASP A 192 16.44 -4.97 -9.91
N GLY A 193 15.35 -4.65 -9.19
CA GLY A 193 14.91 -3.29 -8.97
C GLY A 193 14.21 -2.64 -10.18
N LYS A 194 14.07 -3.31 -11.33
CA LYS A 194 13.67 -2.67 -12.60
C LYS A 194 12.18 -2.77 -12.93
N THR A 195 11.43 -3.63 -12.26
CA THR A 195 10.00 -3.83 -12.49
C THR A 195 9.21 -3.56 -11.23
N LEU A 196 8.23 -2.65 -11.31
CA LEU A 196 7.23 -2.44 -10.27
C LEU A 196 5.98 -3.26 -10.59
N HIS A 197 5.68 -4.23 -9.77
CA HIS A 197 4.46 -5.04 -9.82
C HIS A 197 3.38 -4.32 -9.02
N VAL A 198 2.18 -4.17 -9.58
CA VAL A 198 1.05 -3.47 -8.95
C VAL A 198 -0.17 -4.38 -8.94
N ALA A 199 -0.65 -4.73 -7.76
CA ALA A 199 -1.92 -5.41 -7.56
C ALA A 199 -2.94 -4.43 -6.98
N PHE A 200 -4.17 -4.43 -7.47
CA PHE A 200 -5.17 -3.48 -7.02
C PHE A 200 -6.58 -4.02 -7.07
N ILE A 201 -7.42 -3.42 -6.24
CA ILE A 201 -8.88 -3.65 -6.20
C ILE A 201 -9.60 -2.41 -6.73
N TRP A 202 -10.77 -2.61 -7.29
CA TRP A 202 -11.65 -1.52 -7.71
C TRP A 202 -12.49 -1.05 -6.53
N LYS A 203 -12.64 0.26 -6.37
CA LYS A 203 -13.57 0.91 -5.44
C LYS A 203 -14.62 1.66 -6.25
N MET A 204 -15.89 1.47 -5.92
CA MET A 204 -16.98 2.29 -6.41
C MET A 204 -17.32 3.39 -5.38
N GLU A 205 -17.30 4.66 -5.80
CA GLU A 205 -17.53 5.77 -4.88
C GLU A 205 -19.00 6.09 -4.64
N ASN A 206 -19.90 5.76 -5.58
CA ASN A 206 -21.34 5.87 -5.38
C ASN A 206 -21.93 4.57 -4.83
N GLU A 207 -23.15 4.64 -4.33
CA GLU A 207 -23.90 3.48 -3.88
C GLU A 207 -23.94 2.39 -4.96
N LEU A 208 -23.75 1.14 -4.54
CA LEU A 208 -23.68 0.01 -5.46
C LEU A 208 -24.72 -1.02 -5.06
N PRO A 209 -25.84 -1.14 -5.79
CA PRO A 209 -26.78 -2.24 -5.65
C PRO A 209 -26.05 -3.57 -5.84
N ASN A 210 -26.21 -4.48 -4.89
CA ASN A 210 -25.54 -5.78 -4.90
C ASN A 210 -26.57 -6.89 -4.81
N LYS A 211 -26.64 -7.71 -5.86
CA LYS A 211 -27.60 -8.79 -6.01
C LYS A 211 -27.23 -9.96 -5.09
N ARG A 212 -25.94 -10.23 -4.93
CA ARG A 212 -25.46 -11.32 -4.06
C ARG A 212 -25.97 -11.17 -2.63
N TYR A 213 -25.92 -9.96 -2.09
CA TYR A 213 -26.32 -9.67 -0.71
C TYR A 213 -27.74 -9.12 -0.58
N GLY A 214 -28.45 -8.94 -1.70
CA GLY A 214 -29.80 -8.38 -1.71
C GLY A 214 -29.90 -6.98 -1.10
N ARG A 215 -28.82 -6.19 -1.13
CA ARG A 215 -28.77 -4.85 -0.50
C ARG A 215 -27.86 -3.89 -1.26
N THR A 216 -28.02 -2.60 -1.01
CA THR A 216 -27.07 -1.58 -1.46
C THR A 216 -25.83 -1.61 -0.57
N LEU A 217 -24.65 -1.60 -1.19
CA LEU A 217 -23.38 -1.52 -0.47
C LEU A 217 -22.98 -0.06 -0.26
N HIS A 218 -22.38 0.22 0.89
CA HIS A 218 -21.94 1.54 1.32
C HIS A 218 -20.47 1.53 1.78
N ASP A 219 -19.86 2.72 1.74
CA ASP A 219 -18.46 2.96 2.11
C ASP A 219 -17.51 1.83 1.65
N HIS A 220 -16.86 1.13 2.58
CA HIS A 220 -15.77 0.20 2.35
C HIS A 220 -16.20 -1.14 1.78
N THR A 221 -17.49 -1.45 1.78
CA THR A 221 -18.04 -2.66 1.15
C THR A 221 -18.13 -2.54 -0.37
N ARG A 222 -17.94 -1.34 -0.93
CA ARG A 222 -17.98 -1.09 -2.38
C ARG A 222 -16.65 -1.34 -3.09
N ARG A 223 -15.95 -2.39 -2.68
CA ARG A 223 -14.61 -2.71 -3.15
C ARG A 223 -14.61 -4.13 -3.70
N HIS A 224 -14.15 -4.33 -4.93
CA HIS A 224 -14.35 -5.56 -5.68
C HIS A 224 -13.18 -5.87 -6.60
N ASN A 225 -13.14 -7.12 -7.07
CA ASN A 225 -12.22 -7.63 -8.07
C ASN A 225 -10.74 -7.53 -7.69
N LEU A 226 -9.91 -8.26 -8.42
CA LEU A 226 -8.46 -8.18 -8.33
C LEU A 226 -7.89 -7.93 -9.71
N TYR A 227 -7.06 -6.91 -9.82
CA TYR A 227 -6.36 -6.53 -11.04
C TYR A 227 -4.86 -6.52 -10.80
N TYR A 228 -4.11 -6.67 -11.87
CA TYR A 228 -2.65 -6.68 -11.85
C TYR A 228 -2.06 -6.06 -13.12
N LEU A 229 -1.00 -5.28 -12.94
CA LEU A 229 -0.10 -4.84 -14.00
C LEU A 229 1.35 -4.81 -13.50
N LYS A 230 2.30 -4.71 -14.43
CA LYS A 230 3.71 -4.47 -14.15
C LYS A 230 4.20 -3.25 -14.93
N LEU A 231 5.07 -2.46 -14.32
CA LEU A 231 5.69 -1.28 -14.90
C LEU A 231 7.19 -1.53 -15.03
N ASN A 232 7.72 -1.41 -16.24
CA ASN A 232 9.16 -1.31 -16.47
C ASN A 232 9.62 0.09 -16.06
N LEU A 233 10.40 0.19 -14.98
CA LEU A 233 10.80 1.47 -14.42
C LEU A 233 11.79 2.25 -15.30
N PRO A 234 12.82 1.62 -15.92
CA PRO A 234 13.70 2.32 -16.87
C PRO A 234 12.97 2.94 -18.06
N SER A 235 12.00 2.22 -18.65
CA SER A 235 11.31 2.71 -19.86
C SER A 235 10.02 3.47 -19.56
N GLY A 236 9.50 3.39 -18.33
CA GLY A 236 8.19 3.95 -17.95
C GLY A 236 6.98 3.23 -18.57
N LYS A 237 7.17 2.08 -19.22
CA LYS A 237 6.10 1.35 -19.93
C LYS A 237 5.40 0.34 -19.03
N ALA A 238 4.07 0.29 -19.09
CA ALA A 238 3.26 -0.67 -18.34
C ALA A 238 2.80 -1.83 -19.21
N TYR A 239 2.67 -3.00 -18.59
CA TYR A 239 2.25 -4.24 -19.21
C TYR A 239 1.28 -4.99 -18.30
N ASN A 240 0.37 -5.76 -18.89
CA ASN A 240 -0.36 -6.74 -18.11
C ASN A 240 0.49 -7.99 -17.80
N PHE A 241 -0.12 -8.98 -17.14
CA PHE A 241 0.57 -10.24 -16.82
C PHE A 241 1.10 -10.95 -18.08
N GLU A 242 0.28 -11.03 -19.14
CA GLU A 242 0.60 -11.72 -20.40
C GLU A 242 1.59 -10.94 -21.30
N GLY A 243 2.12 -9.80 -20.84
CA GLY A 243 3.13 -9.01 -21.56
C GLY A 243 2.58 -8.04 -22.61
N ARG A 244 1.26 -7.81 -22.65
CA ARG A 244 0.65 -6.78 -23.49
C ARG A 244 0.94 -5.40 -22.93
N GLU A 245 1.50 -4.51 -23.74
CA GLU A 245 1.71 -3.09 -23.39
C GLU A 245 0.36 -2.39 -23.16
N LEU A 246 0.28 -1.56 -22.13
CA LEU A 246 -0.90 -0.82 -21.70
C LEU A 246 -0.74 0.67 -22.02
N THR A 247 -1.83 1.31 -22.42
CA THR A 247 -1.88 2.77 -22.57
C THR A 247 -2.05 3.42 -21.20
N LEU A 248 -1.29 4.49 -20.92
CA LEU A 248 -1.39 5.24 -19.68
C LEU A 248 -2.30 6.48 -19.82
N PRO A 249 -3.03 6.85 -18.75
CA PRO A 249 -3.22 6.06 -17.55
C PRO A 249 -4.10 4.82 -17.81
N VAL A 250 -3.88 3.75 -17.05
CA VAL A 250 -4.79 2.59 -17.10
C VAL A 250 -6.11 2.97 -16.43
N ASN A 251 -7.17 3.06 -17.23
CA ASN A 251 -8.53 3.34 -16.77
C ASN A 251 -9.35 2.07 -16.52
N LYS A 252 -10.59 2.22 -16.01
CA LYS A 252 -11.46 1.09 -15.67
C LYS A 252 -11.69 0.12 -16.83
N GLY A 253 -12.03 0.61 -18.02
CA GLY A 253 -12.32 -0.25 -19.17
C GLY A 253 -11.10 -1.04 -19.64
N GLN A 254 -9.91 -0.41 -19.63
CA GLN A 254 -8.66 -1.11 -19.92
C GLN A 254 -8.29 -2.11 -18.81
N ALA A 255 -8.48 -1.74 -17.53
CA ALA A 255 -8.23 -2.63 -16.40
C ALA A 255 -9.09 -3.89 -16.47
N ASP A 256 -10.39 -3.75 -16.75
CA ASP A 256 -11.33 -4.87 -16.90
C ASP A 256 -10.92 -5.82 -18.03
N ARG A 257 -10.54 -5.27 -19.19
CA ARG A 257 -10.19 -6.08 -20.37
C ARG A 257 -8.83 -6.74 -20.28
N HIS A 258 -7.86 -6.10 -19.63
CA HIS A 258 -6.44 -6.50 -19.78
C HIS A 258 -5.72 -6.76 -18.46
N CYS A 259 -6.21 -6.27 -17.33
CA CYS A 259 -5.55 -6.39 -16.04
C CYS A 259 -6.29 -7.28 -15.04
N LEU A 260 -7.54 -7.70 -15.33
CA LEU A 260 -8.36 -8.50 -14.43
C LEU A 260 -7.74 -9.88 -14.17
N VAL A 261 -7.48 -10.18 -12.89
CA VAL A 261 -6.99 -11.47 -12.38
C VAL A 261 -8.12 -12.29 -11.80
N TRP A 262 -9.03 -11.62 -11.07
CA TRP A 262 -10.17 -12.26 -10.43
C TRP A 262 -11.39 -11.33 -10.41
N ASP A 263 -12.44 -11.73 -11.11
CA ASP A 263 -13.79 -11.22 -10.89
C ASP A 263 -14.36 -11.83 -9.59
N THR A 264 -14.59 -11.00 -8.58
CA THR A 264 -15.09 -11.46 -7.28
C THR A 264 -16.59 -11.79 -7.32
N GLN A 265 -17.28 -11.59 -8.45
CA GLN A 265 -18.70 -11.87 -8.64
C GLN A 265 -19.54 -11.18 -7.56
N GLU A 266 -19.42 -9.86 -7.48
CA GLU A 266 -20.07 -8.98 -6.49
C GLU A 266 -19.63 -9.18 -5.03
N ARG A 267 -18.74 -10.14 -4.71
CA ARG A 267 -18.14 -10.24 -3.38
C ARG A 267 -17.22 -9.06 -3.10
N VAL A 268 -17.22 -8.62 -1.85
CA VAL A 268 -16.44 -7.51 -1.32
C VAL A 268 -14.99 -7.93 -1.10
N ALA A 269 -14.06 -7.03 -1.41
CA ALA A 269 -12.63 -7.13 -1.18
C ALA A 269 -12.14 -5.86 -0.46
N ALA A 270 -12.37 -5.74 0.85
CA ALA A 270 -12.38 -4.43 1.51
C ALA A 270 -10.99 -3.79 1.71
N VAL A 271 -9.93 -4.50 2.11
CA VAL A 271 -8.65 -3.86 2.45
C VAL A 271 -7.70 -3.66 1.27
N GLY A 272 -7.84 -4.47 0.22
CA GLY A 272 -6.88 -4.54 -0.88
C GLY A 272 -5.95 -5.77 -0.78
N PRO A 273 -5.28 -6.15 -1.88
CA PRO A 273 -4.45 -7.35 -1.92
C PRO A 273 -3.11 -7.11 -1.22
N SER A 274 -2.50 -8.15 -0.66
CA SER A 274 -1.05 -8.17 -0.41
C SER A 274 -0.35 -8.89 -1.56
N ILE A 275 0.90 -8.53 -1.88
CA ILE A 275 1.64 -9.07 -3.02
C ILE A 275 3.09 -9.43 -2.63
N CYS A 276 3.55 -10.60 -3.06
CA CYS A 276 4.96 -10.97 -3.16
C CYS A 276 5.26 -11.54 -4.55
N LEU A 277 6.52 -11.88 -4.82
CA LEU A 277 6.93 -12.55 -6.07
C LEU A 277 7.47 -13.94 -5.75
N ASP A 278 7.18 -14.92 -6.61
CA ASP A 278 7.79 -16.25 -6.57
C ASP A 278 9.23 -16.25 -7.12
N GLN A 279 9.93 -17.40 -7.07
CA GLN A 279 11.29 -17.54 -7.62
C GLN A 279 11.42 -17.18 -9.11
N LYS A 280 10.32 -17.23 -9.87
CA LYS A 280 10.30 -16.90 -11.31
C LYS A 280 9.92 -15.42 -11.54
N GLY A 281 9.71 -14.65 -10.47
CA GLY A 281 9.26 -13.26 -10.55
C GLY A 281 7.76 -13.12 -10.85
N ASN A 282 6.97 -14.19 -10.74
CA ASN A 282 5.51 -14.08 -10.91
C ASN A 282 4.87 -13.55 -9.63
N PRO A 283 3.84 -12.70 -9.74
CA PRO A 283 3.09 -12.22 -8.59
C PRO A 283 2.31 -13.35 -7.90
N VAL A 284 2.40 -13.36 -6.58
CA VAL A 284 1.49 -14.11 -5.70
C VAL A 284 0.80 -13.11 -4.80
N MET A 285 -0.52 -13.22 -4.72
CA MET A 285 -1.36 -12.26 -4.02
C MET A 285 -2.18 -12.93 -2.92
N SER A 286 -2.48 -12.18 -1.87
CA SER A 286 -3.46 -12.56 -0.84
C SER A 286 -4.57 -11.53 -0.83
N LEU A 287 -5.82 -11.97 -0.92
CA LEU A 287 -6.98 -11.08 -0.91
C LEU A 287 -8.06 -11.62 0.04
N PRO A 288 -8.46 -10.88 1.08
CA PRO A 288 -9.68 -11.19 1.81
C PRO A 288 -10.90 -10.88 0.93
N VAL A 289 -11.73 -11.90 0.68
CA VAL A 289 -12.96 -11.79 -0.12
C VAL A 289 -14.14 -12.24 0.74
N SER A 290 -15.22 -11.48 0.70
CA SER A 290 -16.42 -11.74 1.49
C SER A 290 -17.22 -12.92 0.95
N GLU A 291 -17.88 -13.68 1.83
CA GLU A 291 -18.64 -14.87 1.48
C GLU A 291 -20.14 -14.62 1.64
N ASP A 292 -20.73 -15.03 2.77
CA ASP A 292 -22.17 -15.02 3.03
C ASP A 292 -22.71 -13.61 3.29
N THR A 293 -21.91 -12.77 3.93
CA THR A 293 -22.23 -11.35 4.17
C THR A 293 -21.14 -10.46 3.57
N PRO A 294 -21.37 -9.15 3.38
CA PRO A 294 -20.35 -8.21 2.90
C PRO A 294 -19.11 -8.08 3.80
N HIS A 295 -19.16 -8.61 5.03
CA HIS A 295 -18.11 -8.45 6.05
C HIS A 295 -17.42 -9.77 6.41
N ALA A 296 -18.10 -10.91 6.23
CA ALA A 296 -17.54 -12.23 6.54
C ALA A 296 -16.54 -12.65 5.44
N CYS A 297 -15.25 -12.43 5.66
CA CYS A 297 -14.22 -12.67 4.65
C CYS A 297 -13.41 -13.95 4.88
N THR A 298 -12.95 -14.54 3.78
CA THR A 298 -11.92 -15.57 3.73
C THR A 298 -10.70 -15.01 3.03
N PHE A 299 -9.51 -15.23 3.58
CA PHE A 299 -8.27 -14.95 2.86
C PHE A 299 -8.07 -15.99 1.76
N TYR A 300 -7.90 -15.52 0.53
CA TYR A 300 -7.54 -16.34 -0.62
C TYR A 300 -6.09 -16.09 -1.02
N LEU A 301 -5.35 -17.16 -1.33
CA LEU A 301 -4.11 -17.09 -2.09
C LEU A 301 -4.44 -17.09 -3.58
N VAL A 302 -3.94 -16.11 -4.32
CA VAL A 302 -4.12 -15.99 -5.76
C VAL A 302 -2.76 -16.08 -6.44
N ARG A 303 -2.55 -17.10 -7.27
CA ARG A 303 -1.30 -17.32 -8.00
C ARG A 303 -1.54 -17.94 -9.36
N ARG A 304 -0.52 -17.95 -10.22
CA ARG A 304 -0.57 -18.60 -11.52
C ARG A 304 -0.11 -20.05 -11.38
N GLU A 305 -0.95 -21.01 -11.74
CA GLU A 305 -0.63 -22.43 -11.83
C GLU A 305 -1.12 -22.97 -13.17
N ASN A 306 -0.28 -23.70 -13.90
CA ASN A 306 -0.62 -24.28 -15.21
C ASN A 306 -1.25 -23.26 -16.19
N ASN A 307 -0.67 -22.06 -16.26
CA ASN A 307 -1.19 -20.94 -17.06
C ASN A 307 -2.65 -20.57 -16.73
N GLN A 308 -3.07 -20.75 -15.47
CA GLN A 308 -4.36 -20.32 -14.96
C GLN A 308 -4.22 -19.62 -13.61
N TRP A 309 -5.08 -18.63 -13.35
CA TRP A 309 -5.11 -17.96 -12.05
C TRP A 309 -5.95 -18.79 -11.08
N THR A 310 -5.29 -19.43 -10.13
CA THR A 310 -5.94 -20.22 -9.07
C THR A 310 -6.22 -19.34 -7.86
N LYS A 311 -7.31 -19.66 -7.14
CA LYS A 311 -7.77 -18.93 -5.95
C LYS A 311 -8.01 -19.97 -4.86
N THR A 312 -7.06 -20.09 -3.94
CA THR A 312 -7.10 -21.11 -2.89
C THR A 312 -7.52 -20.47 -1.57
N PRO A 313 -8.65 -20.87 -0.96
CA PRO A 313 -9.03 -20.38 0.35
C PRO A 313 -8.01 -20.85 1.40
N ILE A 314 -7.58 -19.95 2.29
CA ILE A 314 -6.64 -20.27 3.37
C ILE A 314 -7.38 -20.39 4.69
N THR A 315 -8.05 -19.31 5.11
CA THR A 315 -8.72 -19.24 6.42
C THR A 315 -9.68 -18.05 6.50
N LYS A 316 -10.66 -18.11 7.39
CA LYS A 316 -11.61 -17.02 7.64
C LYS A 316 -10.97 -15.91 8.47
N THR A 317 -11.45 -14.69 8.29
CA THR A 317 -11.10 -13.53 9.10
C THR A 317 -12.36 -12.90 9.70
N SER A 318 -12.29 -12.45 10.95
CA SER A 318 -13.42 -11.82 11.64
C SER A 318 -13.71 -10.39 11.16
N HIS A 319 -12.78 -9.77 10.45
CA HIS A 319 -12.92 -8.38 10.04
C HIS A 319 -12.45 -8.17 8.59
N PRO A 320 -13.25 -7.48 7.74
CA PRO A 320 -12.93 -7.33 6.31
C PRO A 320 -11.72 -6.42 6.06
N PHE A 321 -11.30 -5.63 7.04
CA PHE A 321 -10.07 -4.83 6.99
C PHE A 321 -8.82 -5.50 7.55
N ASN A 322 -8.92 -6.76 7.99
CA ASN A 322 -7.72 -7.49 8.39
C ASN A 322 -6.80 -7.64 7.18
N SER A 323 -5.60 -7.09 7.32
CA SER A 323 -4.57 -7.17 6.30
C SER A 323 -3.80 -8.48 6.41
N SER A 324 -3.03 -8.76 5.37
CA SER A 324 -2.10 -9.89 5.34
C SER A 324 -0.70 -9.42 4.93
N HIS A 325 0.31 -10.22 5.25
CA HIS A 325 1.64 -10.08 4.68
C HIS A 325 2.03 -11.39 4.00
N LEU A 326 2.64 -11.28 2.82
CA LEU A 326 3.20 -12.43 2.10
C LEU A 326 4.72 -12.27 2.01
N HIS A 327 5.43 -13.34 2.34
CA HIS A 327 6.85 -13.45 2.14
C HIS A 327 7.15 -14.71 1.33
N HIS A 328 8.10 -14.58 0.41
CA HIS A 328 8.62 -15.70 -0.35
C HIS A 328 10.00 -16.05 0.20
N ASN A 329 10.15 -17.26 0.71
CA ASN A 329 11.37 -17.74 1.34
C ASN A 329 12.41 -18.18 0.31
N ALA A 330 13.67 -18.27 0.73
CA ALA A 330 14.76 -18.74 -0.11
C ALA A 330 14.56 -20.18 -0.62
N ASP A 331 13.87 -21.03 0.16
CA ASP A 331 13.55 -22.42 -0.20
C ASP A 331 12.40 -22.56 -1.23
N GLY A 332 11.80 -21.44 -1.66
CA GLY A 332 10.69 -21.42 -2.61
C GLY A 332 9.30 -21.54 -1.96
N SER A 333 9.23 -21.69 -0.65
CA SER A 333 7.96 -21.68 0.08
C SER A 333 7.41 -20.26 0.21
N ILE A 334 6.09 -20.15 0.34
CA ILE A 334 5.40 -18.88 0.58
C ILE A 334 4.85 -18.92 2.00
N GLN A 335 5.24 -17.95 2.81
CA GLN A 335 4.67 -17.70 4.12
C GLN A 335 3.64 -16.58 4.06
N ALA A 336 2.54 -16.78 4.76
CA ALA A 336 1.48 -15.80 4.91
C ALA A 336 1.23 -15.52 6.39
N TRP A 337 1.32 -14.24 6.78
CA TRP A 337 0.86 -13.78 8.09
C TRP A 337 -0.52 -13.17 7.91
N LEU A 338 -1.50 -13.76 8.59
CA LEU A 338 -2.91 -13.45 8.45
C LEU A 338 -3.47 -13.08 9.81
N ILE A 339 -4.31 -12.05 9.88
CA ILE A 339 -5.01 -11.69 11.11
C ILE A 339 -6.34 -12.45 11.12
N THR A 340 -6.44 -13.44 12.00
CA THR A 340 -7.61 -14.32 12.16
C THR A 340 -8.05 -14.38 13.62
N GLY A 341 -9.27 -14.81 13.90
CA GLY A 341 -9.77 -15.04 15.26
C GLY A 341 -11.24 -14.69 15.41
N GLN A 342 -11.72 -14.64 16.65
CA GLN A 342 -13.08 -14.21 17.02
C GLN A 342 -13.14 -12.71 17.37
N GLY A 343 -12.21 -11.91 16.83
CA GLY A 343 -12.04 -10.50 17.21
C GLY A 343 -13.32 -9.70 17.00
N GLU A 344 -13.50 -8.64 17.82
CA GLU A 344 -14.69 -7.78 17.90
C GLU A 344 -15.35 -7.63 16.52
N SER A 345 -16.59 -8.10 16.45
CA SER A 345 -17.50 -7.76 15.36
C SER A 345 -17.36 -6.26 15.11
N VAL A 346 -17.28 -5.86 13.84
CA VAL A 346 -17.44 -4.46 13.45
C VAL A 346 -18.58 -3.92 14.32
N ALA A 347 -18.34 -2.86 15.11
CA ALA A 347 -19.45 -2.12 15.69
C ALA A 347 -20.30 -1.72 14.48
N GLU A 348 -21.41 -2.41 14.29
CA GLU A 348 -22.38 -2.05 13.27
C GLU A 348 -22.83 -0.65 13.67
N ASP A 349 -22.28 0.36 13.00
CA ASP A 349 -22.77 1.73 13.08
C ASP A 349 -24.18 1.79 12.49
#